data_AF-A0A2V8DWE0-F1
#
_entry.id   AF-A0A2V8DWE0-F1
#
_cell.length_a   1.000
_cell.length_b   1.000
_cell.length_c   1.000
_cell.angle_alpha   90.00
_cell.angle_beta   90.00
_cell.angle_gamma   90.00
#
_symmetry.space_group_name_H-M   'P 1'
#
loop_
_entity.id
_entity.type
_entity.pdbx_description
1 polymer ?
#
loop_
_entity_poly.entity_id
_entity_poly.type
_entity_poly.pdbx_seq_one_letter_code
_entity_poly.pdbx_strand_id
1 'polypeptide(L)'
;PLLLIVPAFALDLAMQRSRGRINDWVMALIASALFLLVFIAVQGPFADFLMRPAARNWFFASHRMSYDINPAFQAQFYLLNPPDRLATGLPIALAIGYASARCGLWWGNWMSRVQR
;
A
#
# COMPACT_ATOMS: atom_id res chain seq x y z
N PRO A 1 4.98 10.24 3.11
CA PRO A 1 5.47 9.45 1.94
C PRO A 1 4.90 8.03 1.96
N LEU A 2 4.50 7.48 0.81
CA LEU A 2 4.06 6.09 0.71
C LEU A 2 5.19 5.24 0.12
N LEU A 3 5.61 4.21 0.84
CA LEU A 3 6.69 3.31 0.42
C LEU A 3 6.15 2.23 -0.52
N LEU A 4 5.77 2.62 -1.74
CA LEU A 4 5.18 1.72 -2.74
C LEU A 4 6.22 0.85 -3.48
N ILE A 5 7.50 1.18 -3.38
CA ILE A 5 8.58 0.46 -4.06
C ILE A 5 8.70 -0.99 -3.54
N VAL A 6 8.63 -1.18 -2.23
CA VAL A 6 8.74 -2.51 -1.60
C VAL A 6 7.59 -3.45 -1.96
N PRO A 7 6.30 -3.07 -1.85
CA PRO A 7 5.20 -3.93 -2.27
C PRO A 7 5.20 -4.17 -3.79
N ALA A 8 5.63 -3.21 -4.60
CA ALA A 8 5.78 -3.42 -6.05
C ALA A 8 6.84 -4.49 -6.37
N PHE A 9 7.99 -4.46 -5.69
CA PHE A 9 9.03 -5.47 -5.86
C PHE A 9 8.55 -6.86 -5.44
N ALA A 10 7.81 -6.96 -4.33
CA ALA A 10 7.24 -8.23 -3.88
C ALA A 10 6.24 -8.81 -4.89
N LEU A 11 5.41 -7.95 -5.50
CA LEU A 11 4.48 -8.34 -6.57
C LEU A 11 5.21 -8.86 -7.80
N ASP A 12 6.26 -8.17 -8.25
CA ASP A 12 7.04 -8.60 -9.43
C ASP A 12 7.67 -9.98 -9.19
N LEU A 13 8.25 -10.22 -8.00
CA LEU A 13 8.79 -11.52 -7.64
C LEU A 13 7.71 -12.61 -7.63
N ALA A 14 6.53 -12.31 -7.05
CA ALA A 14 5.41 -13.24 -7.03
C ALA A 14 4.94 -13.59 -8.45
N MET A 15 4.84 -12.58 -9.32
CA MET A 15 4.43 -12.76 -10.72
C MET A 15 5.45 -13.58 -11.53
N GLN A 16 6.74 -13.28 -11.38
CA GLN A 16 7.81 -14.05 -12.03
C GLN A 16 7.84 -15.50 -11.56
N ARG A 17 7.67 -15.74 -10.26
CA ARG A 17 7.73 -17.09 -9.68
C ARG A 17 6.58 -17.99 -10.12
N SER A 18 5.41 -17.41 -10.37
CA SER A 18 4.16 -18.14 -10.66
C SER A 18 3.73 -18.12 -12.13
N ARG A 19 4.53 -17.47 -13.00
CA ARG A 19 4.31 -17.42 -14.45
C ARG A 19 4.08 -18.83 -15.03
N GLY A 20 2.87 -19.07 -15.53
CA GLY A 20 2.46 -20.33 -16.16
C GLY A 20 2.15 -21.50 -15.22
N ARG A 21 2.23 -21.33 -13.89
CA ARG A 21 1.97 -22.39 -12.90
C ARG A 21 0.67 -22.23 -12.11
N ILE A 22 0.08 -21.04 -12.09
CA ILE A 22 -1.06 -20.70 -11.23
C ILE A 22 -2.16 -20.02 -12.08
N ASN A 23 -3.42 -20.31 -11.76
CA ASN A 23 -4.58 -19.66 -12.37
C ASN A 23 -4.62 -18.15 -12.05
N ASP A 24 -5.03 -17.32 -13.00
CA ASP A 24 -5.15 -15.86 -12.88
C ASP A 24 -5.97 -15.42 -11.64
N TRP A 25 -7.00 -16.20 -11.28
CA TRP A 25 -7.84 -15.94 -10.10
C TRP A 25 -7.06 -16.10 -8.79
N VAL A 26 -6.29 -17.18 -8.67
CA VAL A 26 -5.46 -17.43 -7.49
C VAL A 26 -4.31 -16.43 -7.43
N MET A 27 -3.72 -16.09 -8.59
CA MET A 27 -2.71 -15.03 -8.69
C MET A 27 -3.24 -13.67 -8.22
N ALA A 28 -4.45 -13.27 -8.64
CA ALA A 28 -5.04 -12.00 -8.22
C ALA A 28 -5.23 -11.93 -6.69
N LEU A 29 -5.62 -13.04 -6.08
CA LEU A 29 -5.77 -13.14 -4.62
C LEU A 29 -4.41 -13.07 -3.91
N ILE A 30 -3.42 -13.81 -4.40
CA ILE A 30 -2.04 -13.74 -3.88
C ILE A 30 -1.48 -12.33 -4.01
N ALA A 31 -1.66 -11.68 -5.16
CA ALA A 31 -1.19 -10.32 -5.39
C ALA A 31 -1.83 -9.31 -4.42
N SER A 32 -3.15 -9.33 -4.27
CA SER A 32 -3.86 -8.45 -3.33
C SER A 32 -3.40 -8.67 -1.89
N ALA A 33 -3.34 -9.93 -1.44
CA ALA A 33 -2.92 -10.27 -0.09
C ALA A 33 -1.45 -9.90 0.17
N LEU A 34 -0.56 -10.19 -0.78
CA LEU A 34 0.87 -9.87 -0.68
C LEU A 34 1.10 -8.37 -0.64
N PHE A 35 0.41 -7.60 -1.50
CA PHE A 35 0.48 -6.15 -1.49
C PHE A 35 0.09 -5.59 -0.13
N LEU A 36 -1.06 -6.02 0.42
CA LEU A 36 -1.54 -5.54 1.71
C LEU A 36 -0.59 -5.90 2.86
N LEU A 37 -0.12 -7.14 2.90
CA LEU A 37 0.81 -7.60 3.94
C LEU A 37 2.11 -6.81 3.92
N VAL A 38 2.73 -6.66 2.74
CA VAL A 38 3.99 -5.93 2.61
C VAL A 38 3.78 -4.44 2.87
N PHE A 39 2.68 -3.87 2.38
CA PHE A 39 2.36 -2.47 2.63
C PHE A 39 2.18 -2.19 4.12
N ILE A 40 1.42 -3.00 4.85
CA ILE A 40 1.23 -2.84 6.30
C ILE A 40 2.56 -3.02 7.04
N ALA A 41 3.33 -4.05 6.70
CA ALA A 41 4.61 -4.35 7.35
C ALA A 41 5.64 -3.24 7.16
N VAL A 42 5.62 -2.52 6.04
CA VAL A 42 6.55 -1.43 5.74
C VAL A 42 6.00 -0.09 6.24
N GLN A 43 4.71 0.18 6.04
CA GLN A 43 4.10 1.47 6.34
C GLN A 43 3.94 1.68 7.85
N GLY A 44 3.68 0.63 8.63
CA GLY A 44 3.62 0.69 10.10
C GLY A 44 4.88 1.28 10.73
N PRO A 45 6.05 0.62 10.63
CA PRO A 45 7.29 1.13 11.20
C PRO A 45 7.75 2.45 10.58
N PHE A 46 7.39 2.72 9.32
CA PHE A 46 7.68 4.01 8.69
C PHE A 46 6.84 5.15 9.27
N ALA A 47 5.56 4.90 9.59
CA ALA A 47 4.73 5.87 10.31
C ALA A 47 5.32 6.18 11.68
N ASP A 48 5.78 5.16 12.40
CA ASP A 48 6.46 5.34 13.69
C ASP A 48 7.76 6.14 13.54
N PHE A 49 8.54 5.87 12.48
CA PHE A 49 9.75 6.63 12.17
C PHE A 49 9.45 8.11 11.93
N LEU A 50 8.39 8.44 11.21
CA LEU A 50 7.99 9.84 10.94
C LEU A 50 7.66 10.60 12.22
N MET A 51 7.18 9.92 13.26
CA MET A 51 6.90 10.56 14.55
C MET A 51 8.16 10.82 15.40
N ARG A 52 9.30 10.19 15.08
CA ARG A 52 10.55 10.35 15.82
C ARG A 52 11.27 11.65 15.46
N PRO A 53 12.10 12.19 16.37
CA PRO A 53 12.94 13.36 16.08
C PRO A 53 13.85 13.17 14.85
N ALA A 54 14.27 11.93 14.57
CA ALA A 54 15.11 11.59 13.42
C ALA A 54 14.48 11.93 12.05
N ALA A 55 13.14 11.97 11.97
CA ALA A 55 12.43 12.34 10.75
C ALA A 55 12.25 13.87 10.61
N ARG A 56 12.72 14.68 11.56
CA ARG A 56 12.67 16.15 11.50
C ARG A 56 13.84 16.71 10.69
N ASN A 57 13.97 16.27 9.45
CA ASN A 57 15.01 16.73 8.54
C ASN A 57 14.41 17.42 7.31
N TRP A 58 15.26 17.96 6.44
CA TRP A 58 14.84 18.69 5.24
C TRP A 58 14.09 17.82 4.23
N PHE A 59 14.34 16.51 4.23
CA PHE A 59 13.74 15.56 3.30
C PHE A 59 12.33 15.12 3.71
N PHE A 60 12.16 14.66 4.96
CA PHE A 60 10.86 14.22 5.46
C PHE A 60 10.02 15.35 6.04
N ALA A 61 10.66 16.42 6.50
CA ALA A 61 10.03 17.64 7.01
C ALA A 61 8.88 17.38 8.01
N SER A 62 8.97 16.31 8.81
CA SER A 62 7.83 15.81 9.61
C SER A 62 7.39 16.75 10.75
N HIS A 63 8.08 17.87 10.93
CA HIS A 63 7.74 18.94 11.87
C HIS A 63 6.96 20.10 11.21
N ARG A 64 6.80 20.09 9.88
CA ARG A 64 6.16 21.18 9.13
C ARG A 64 4.69 20.83 8.87
N MET A 65 3.81 21.61 9.46
CA MET A 65 2.39 21.61 9.15
C MET A 65 2.13 22.71 8.10
N SER A 66 1.26 22.45 7.13
CA SER A 66 0.86 23.49 6.15
C SER A 66 0.25 24.69 6.87
N TYR A 67 0.63 25.91 6.45
CA TYR A 67 0.19 27.16 7.09
C TYR A 67 -1.32 27.41 6.98
N ASP A 68 -1.97 26.75 6.02
CA ASP A 68 -3.41 26.84 5.76
C ASP A 68 -4.27 25.98 6.73
N ILE A 69 -3.64 25.27 7.66
CA ILE A 69 -4.36 24.41 8.61
C ILE A 69 -4.69 25.21 9.87
N ASN A 70 -5.97 25.18 10.25
CA ASN A 70 -6.45 25.83 11.47
C ASN A 70 -5.68 25.31 12.71
N PRO A 71 -5.09 26.20 13.53
CA PRO A 71 -4.30 25.79 14.71
C PRO A 71 -5.10 25.00 15.74
N ALA A 72 -6.43 25.16 15.81
CA ALA A 72 -7.29 24.34 16.68
C ALA A 72 -7.34 22.86 16.23
N PHE A 73 -7.23 22.59 14.92
CA PHE A 73 -7.14 21.23 14.38
C PHE A 73 -5.76 20.61 14.64
N GLN A 74 -4.70 21.42 14.73
CA GLN A 74 -3.34 20.93 14.93
C GLN A 74 -3.15 20.21 16.26
N ALA A 75 -3.84 20.66 17.32
CA ALA A 75 -3.81 20.00 18.63
C ALA A 75 -4.52 18.63 18.64
N GLN A 76 -5.50 18.44 17.75
CA GLN A 76 -6.30 17.21 17.69
C GLN A 76 -5.61 16.08 16.93
N PHE A 77 -4.68 16.41 16.02
CA PHE A 77 -3.95 15.41 15.22
C PHE A 77 -3.12 14.42 16.06
N TYR A 78 -2.69 14.82 17.25
CA TYR A 78 -1.88 14.00 18.15
C TYR A 78 -2.72 13.20 19.16
N LEU A 79 -4.03 13.41 19.20
CA LEU A 79 -4.92 12.59 20.00
C LEU A 79 -5.14 11.28 19.25
N LEU A 80 -4.39 10.24 19.67
CA LEU A 80 -4.51 8.89 19.12
C LEU A 80 -5.94 8.39 19.29
N ASN A 81 -6.74 8.45 18.21
CA ASN A 81 -7.90 7.58 18.12
C ASN A 81 -7.40 6.14 17.94
N PRO A 82 -7.90 5.17 18.72
CA PRO A 82 -7.59 3.76 18.49
C PRO A 82 -7.99 3.38 17.04
N PRO A 83 -7.28 2.42 16.43
CA PRO A 83 -7.53 2.04 15.05
C PRO A 83 -8.80 1.18 14.95
N ASP A 84 -9.95 1.80 15.17
CA ASP A 84 -11.26 1.14 15.27
C ASP A 84 -11.75 0.58 13.92
N ARG A 85 -11.09 0.96 12.82
CA ARG A 85 -11.50 0.62 11.44
C ARG A 85 -10.56 -0.34 10.73
N LEU A 86 -9.53 -0.86 11.40
CA LEU A 86 -8.62 -1.82 10.76
C LEU A 86 -9.35 -3.12 10.38
N ALA A 87 -10.15 -3.67 11.29
CA ALA A 87 -10.87 -4.93 11.06
C ALA A 87 -11.91 -4.84 9.94
N THR A 88 -12.55 -3.69 9.76
CA THR A 88 -13.54 -3.47 8.69
C THR A 88 -12.90 -3.01 7.38
N GLY A 89 -11.81 -2.23 7.46
CA GLY A 89 -11.09 -1.73 6.29
C GLY A 89 -10.28 -2.81 5.57
N LEU A 90 -9.68 -3.76 6.30
CA LEU A 90 -8.85 -4.82 5.72
C LEU A 90 -9.58 -5.70 4.69
N PRO A 91 -10.79 -6.25 4.96
CA PRO A 91 -11.51 -7.06 3.99
C PRO A 91 -11.96 -6.25 2.78
N ILE A 92 -12.34 -4.98 2.97
CA ILE A 92 -12.72 -4.07 1.88
C ILE A 92 -11.50 -3.80 0.98
N ALA A 93 -10.35 -3.49 1.58
CA ALA A 93 -9.11 -3.27 0.86
C ALA A 93 -8.68 -4.52 0.08
N LEU A 94 -8.85 -5.71 0.67
CA LEU A 94 -8.52 -6.97 0.01
C LEU A 94 -9.45 -7.25 -1.18
N ALA A 95 -10.74 -6.97 -1.04
CA ALA A 95 -11.73 -7.12 -2.12
C ALA A 95 -11.47 -6.15 -3.28
N ILE A 96 -11.23 -4.87 -2.99
CA ILE A 96 -10.90 -3.86 -4.00
C ILE A 96 -9.57 -4.18 -4.68
N GLY A 97 -8.55 -4.53 -3.88
CA GLY A 97 -7.24 -4.93 -4.39
C GLY A 97 -7.32 -6.16 -5.28
N TYR A 98 -8.16 -7.13 -4.91
CA TYR A 98 -8.41 -8.33 -5.72
C TYR A 98 -9.04 -7.98 -7.07
N ALA A 99 -10.09 -7.16 -7.08
CA ALA A 99 -10.73 -6.70 -8.29
C ALA A 99 -9.75 -5.93 -9.19
N SER A 100 -8.95 -5.04 -8.61
CA SER A 100 -7.93 -4.27 -9.33
C SER A 100 -6.84 -5.17 -9.93
N ALA A 101 -6.29 -6.10 -9.14
CA ALA A 101 -5.29 -7.06 -9.60
C ALA A 101 -5.85 -7.94 -10.73
N ARG A 102 -7.13 -8.33 -10.65
CA ARG A 102 -7.78 -9.12 -11.69
C ARG A 102 -7.91 -8.33 -12.99
N CYS A 103 -8.35 -7.07 -12.94
CA CYS A 103 -8.39 -6.19 -14.10
C CYS A 103 -6.99 -6.01 -14.72
N GLY A 104 -5.96 -5.82 -13.89
CA GLY A 104 -4.58 -5.69 -14.35
C GLY A 104 -4.05 -6.94 -15.05
N LEU A 105 -4.27 -8.13 -14.48
CA LEU A 105 -3.87 -9.40 -15.10
C LEU A 105 -4.63 -9.67 -16.40
N TRP A 106 -5.92 -9.32 -16.47
CA TRP A 106 -6.72 -9.47 -17.69
C TRP A 106 -6.15 -8.62 -18.82
N TRP A 107 -5.89 -7.35 -18.51
CA TRP A 107 -5.34 -6.39 -19.46
C TRP A 107 -3.92 -6.78 -19.89
N GLY A 108 -3.07 -7.20 -18.96
CA GLY A 108 -1.71 -7.67 -19.25
C GLY A 108 -1.70 -8.91 -20.16
N ASN A 109 -2.60 -9.87 -19.90
CA ASN A 109 -2.76 -11.07 -20.74
C ASN A 109 -3.35 -10.74 -22.12
N TRP A 110 -4.13 -9.67 -22.24
CA TRP A 110 -4.59 -9.18 -23.54
C TRP A 110 -3.43 -8.53 -24.32
N MET A 111 -2.67 -7.63 -23.70
CA MET A 111 -1.52 -6.96 -24.32
C MET A 111 -0.43 -7.94 -24.77
N SER A 112 -0.15 -8.99 -23.99
CA SER A 112 0.86 -9.99 -24.36
C SER A 112 0.51 -10.80 -25.61
N ARG A 113 -0.77 -10.83 -25.99
CA ARG A 113 -1.27 -11.50 -27.20
C ARG A 113 -1.26 -10.62 -28.44
N VAL A 114 -1.13 -9.30 -28.27
CA VAL A 114 -0.97 -8.36 -29.39
C VAL A 114 0.48 -8.43 -29.87
N GLN A 115 0.81 -9.46 -30.65
CA GLN A 115 2.04 -9.49 -31.43
C GLN A 115 1.83 -8.64 -32.70
N ARG A 116 2.70 -7.64 -32.88
CA ARG A 116 2.86 -6.94 -34.16
C ARG A 116 3.97 -7.60 -34.96
#